data_AF-A0A6P6XZV6-F1
#
_entry.id   AF-A0A6P6XZV6-F1
#
_cell.length_a   1.000
_cell.length_b   1.000
_cell.length_c   1.000
_cell.angle_alpha   90.00
_cell.angle_beta   90.00
_cell.angle_gamma   90.00
#
_symmetry.space_group_name_H-M   'P 1'
#
loop_
_entity.id
_entity.type
_entity.pdbx_description
1 polymer ?
#
loop_
_entity_poly.entity_id
_entity_poly.type
_entity_poly.pdbx_seq_one_letter_code
_entity_poly.pdbx_strand_id
1 'polypeptide(L)'
;QKVDNNNNKNITDEWPYDEKDLFKIALNFFKENEGKAFHPSYDQRNMLVALTLQEKYGKFNEGKAIPLGALDFVGHDRRNAWISLTTMSSDEARQQFIQLLDNLCPFFRSYLIAVRCDIEEKQRKQLELEESNRKQLEQQEKFRAEEEARLKEEENRKQNEKQKLVIKELLNRQTINQFTIYAQQQYPDSEELQQQLIKQLQEQHYQQYIEQMMMEQQQQQQNGQLSSSSILNTNNNPVLNVVDNGDSTENNHHHQESSNLAKLSLNGDHNNIIDEINLSSTSMPNEDQDEGDGEDDEEESDDDDSLSRQINNASMWTRKDLVAFKDSVQSEGGHGIIKVGHGEIATIRVPTHDDGSCIFWEFATDHYDIGFGLFFEWNSSPDSQVSVYFSDSEDDEEEEQEPSTTGHDVEKGTNRIVNSRPSSCRHVDGDGNHPPISAIIPIYRRDSHEEVFAGSHIYPGKGVYLLKFDNSYSLWRSKTLYYRVYYTKEP
;
A
#
# COMPACT_ATOMS: atom_id res chain seq x y z
N GLN A 1 -26.19 -42.80 18.19
CA GLN A 1 -26.27 -41.77 17.12
C GLN A 1 -25.64 -42.32 15.85
N LYS A 2 -26.08 -41.88 14.66
CA LYS A 2 -25.27 -42.06 13.45
C LYS A 2 -24.13 -41.04 13.50
N VAL A 3 -22.91 -41.48 13.22
CA VAL A 3 -21.78 -40.57 12.95
C VAL A 3 -21.85 -40.30 11.45
N ASP A 4 -22.28 -39.10 11.07
CA ASP A 4 -22.40 -38.74 9.66
C ASP A 4 -21.02 -38.42 9.08
N ASN A 5 -20.56 -39.28 8.16
CA ASN A 5 -19.30 -39.13 7.42
C ASN A 5 -19.39 -37.96 6.41
N ASN A 6 -19.33 -36.72 6.88
CA ASN A 6 -19.34 -35.51 6.04
C ASN A 6 -17.95 -34.95 5.70
N ASN A 7 -16.85 -35.59 6.14
CA ASN A 7 -15.48 -35.04 6.03
C ASN A 7 -14.85 -35.02 4.62
N ASN A 8 -15.60 -35.36 3.55
CA ASN A 8 -15.07 -35.44 2.17
C ASN A 8 -15.71 -34.41 1.21
N LYS A 9 -16.06 -33.22 1.69
CA LYS A 9 -16.36 -32.07 0.83
C LYS A 9 -15.18 -31.12 0.82
N ASN A 10 -14.71 -30.79 -0.38
CA ASN A 10 -13.64 -29.82 -0.54
C ASN A 10 -14.16 -28.45 -0.08
N ILE A 11 -13.37 -27.74 0.71
CA ILE A 11 -13.76 -26.45 1.30
C ILE A 11 -13.96 -25.37 0.22
N THR A 12 -13.35 -25.55 -0.96
CA THR A 12 -13.59 -24.79 -2.19
C THR A 12 -15.04 -24.92 -2.69
N ASP A 13 -15.68 -26.08 -2.52
CA ASP A 13 -17.04 -26.35 -3.01
C ASP A 13 -18.12 -25.75 -2.10
N GLU A 14 -17.77 -25.45 -0.84
CA GLU A 14 -18.66 -24.85 0.16
C GLU A 14 -18.55 -23.32 0.23
N TRP A 15 -17.53 -22.74 -0.43
CA TRP A 15 -17.30 -21.30 -0.48
C TRP A 15 -18.07 -20.67 -1.65
N PRO A 16 -18.92 -19.65 -1.42
CA PRO A 16 -19.81 -19.10 -2.45
C PRO A 16 -19.16 -18.04 -3.36
N TYR A 17 -17.89 -17.71 -3.13
CA TYR A 17 -17.15 -16.69 -3.90
C TYR A 17 -15.96 -17.32 -4.65
N ASP A 18 -15.20 -16.49 -5.37
CA ASP A 18 -14.07 -16.95 -6.18
C ASP A 18 -12.96 -17.65 -5.36
N GLU A 19 -12.35 -18.68 -5.95
CA GLU A 19 -11.32 -19.49 -5.31
C GLU A 19 -10.06 -18.66 -4.98
N LYS A 20 -9.75 -17.64 -5.78
CA LYS A 20 -8.62 -16.72 -5.53
C LYS A 20 -8.88 -15.85 -4.32
N ASP A 21 -10.13 -15.49 -4.04
CA ASP A 21 -10.50 -14.76 -2.83
C ASP A 21 -10.47 -15.67 -1.59
N LEU A 22 -10.93 -16.92 -1.72
CA LEU A 22 -10.74 -17.94 -0.67
C LEU A 22 -9.26 -18.11 -0.32
N PHE A 23 -8.39 -18.19 -1.33
CA PHE A 23 -6.94 -18.30 -1.14
C PHE A 23 -6.33 -17.09 -0.45
N LYS A 24 -6.72 -15.85 -0.81
CA LYS A 24 -6.27 -14.64 -0.10
C LYS A 24 -6.67 -14.67 1.37
N ILE A 25 -7.90 -15.09 1.67
CA ILE A 25 -8.43 -15.24 3.03
C ILE A 25 -7.66 -16.34 3.80
N ALA A 26 -7.41 -17.49 3.17
CA ALA A 26 -6.61 -18.59 3.70
C ALA A 26 -5.16 -18.17 4.00
N LEU A 27 -4.53 -17.47 3.06
CA LEU A 27 -3.17 -16.98 3.17
C LEU A 27 -3.04 -15.90 4.25
N ASN A 28 -4.04 -15.03 4.41
CA ASN A 28 -4.05 -14.07 5.51
C ASN A 28 -4.23 -14.77 6.87
N PHE A 29 -5.16 -15.73 6.96
CA PHE A 29 -5.34 -16.56 8.15
C PHE A 29 -4.04 -17.26 8.55
N PHE A 30 -3.33 -17.87 7.59
CA PHE A 30 -2.03 -18.49 7.81
C PHE A 30 -1.01 -17.50 8.44
N LYS A 31 -0.81 -16.34 7.81
CA LYS A 31 0.13 -15.30 8.25
C LYS A 31 -0.13 -14.71 9.65
N GLU A 32 -1.40 -14.64 10.04
CA GLU A 32 -1.82 -14.04 11.31
C GLU A 32 -1.87 -15.03 12.48
N ASN A 33 -2.18 -16.30 12.19
CA ASN A 33 -2.55 -17.31 13.19
C ASN A 33 -1.57 -18.48 13.31
N GLU A 34 -0.60 -18.61 12.39
CA GLU A 34 0.56 -19.50 12.59
C GLU A 34 1.28 -19.13 13.91
N GLY A 35 1.58 -20.14 14.73
CA GLY A 35 2.20 -19.94 16.06
C GLY A 35 1.24 -19.42 17.14
N LYS A 36 -0.06 -19.27 16.83
CA LYS A 36 -1.10 -18.87 17.77
C LYS A 36 -2.24 -19.89 17.84
N ALA A 37 -2.93 -20.10 16.72
CA ALA A 37 -4.09 -21.00 16.63
C ALA A 37 -3.71 -22.41 16.16
N PHE A 38 -2.60 -22.55 15.44
CA PHE A 38 -2.04 -23.83 15.00
C PHE A 38 -0.52 -23.71 14.83
N HIS A 39 0.15 -24.85 14.90
CA HIS A 39 1.61 -24.96 14.83
C HIS A 39 1.95 -26.02 13.78
N PRO A 40 2.17 -25.64 12.51
CA PRO A 40 2.55 -26.60 11.48
C PRO A 40 3.94 -27.18 11.81
N SER A 41 4.17 -28.45 11.43
CA SER A 41 5.52 -28.99 11.42
C SER A 41 6.42 -28.20 10.46
N TYR A 42 7.72 -28.36 10.61
CA TYR A 42 8.70 -27.72 9.72
C TYR A 42 8.43 -28.04 8.24
N ASP A 43 8.21 -29.31 7.90
CA ASP A 43 7.89 -29.74 6.54
C ASP A 43 6.54 -29.18 6.04
N GLN A 44 5.53 -29.12 6.92
CA GLN A 44 4.21 -28.57 6.60
C GLN A 44 4.28 -27.06 6.35
N ARG A 45 5.09 -26.33 7.12
CA ARG A 45 5.39 -24.91 6.87
C ARG A 45 6.08 -24.73 5.52
N ASN A 46 7.15 -25.50 5.26
CA ASN A 46 7.88 -25.42 4.01
C ASN A 46 6.98 -25.74 2.81
N MET A 47 6.06 -26.69 2.94
CA MET A 47 5.05 -27.02 1.94
C MET A 47 4.04 -25.89 1.71
N LEU A 48 3.49 -25.27 2.76
CA LEU A 48 2.58 -24.12 2.61
C LEU A 48 3.26 -22.92 1.93
N VAL A 49 4.54 -22.69 2.22
CA VAL A 49 5.36 -21.66 1.56
C VAL A 49 5.59 -22.00 0.10
N ALA A 50 6.04 -23.23 -0.18
CA ALA A 50 6.24 -23.74 -1.54
C ALA A 50 4.97 -23.61 -2.38
N LEU A 51 3.81 -23.97 -1.85
CA LEU A 51 2.51 -23.81 -2.52
C LEU A 51 2.16 -22.33 -2.79
N THR A 52 2.54 -21.42 -1.90
CA THR A 52 2.37 -19.97 -2.13
C THR A 52 3.29 -19.45 -3.24
N LEU A 53 4.55 -19.91 -3.28
CA LEU A 53 5.49 -19.56 -4.36
C LEU A 53 5.05 -20.15 -5.70
N GLN A 54 4.55 -21.40 -5.72
CA GLN A 54 4.00 -22.05 -6.89
C GLN A 54 2.72 -21.36 -7.42
N GLU A 55 1.85 -20.86 -6.54
CA GLU A 55 0.66 -20.09 -6.94
C GLU A 55 1.05 -18.76 -7.62
N LYS A 56 2.05 -18.06 -7.07
CA LYS A 56 2.49 -16.72 -7.50
C LYS A 56 3.43 -16.73 -8.72
N TYR A 57 4.40 -17.63 -8.75
CA TYR A 57 5.50 -17.67 -9.73
C TYR A 57 5.47 -18.92 -10.63
N GLY A 58 4.68 -19.94 -10.28
CA GLY A 58 4.67 -21.21 -10.99
C GLY A 58 5.87 -22.09 -10.65
N LYS A 59 6.30 -22.91 -11.61
CA LYS A 59 7.41 -23.87 -11.45
C LYS A 59 8.70 -23.13 -11.08
N PHE A 60 9.40 -23.64 -10.06
CA PHE A 60 10.76 -23.21 -9.70
C PHE A 60 11.69 -23.19 -10.92
N ASN A 61 12.35 -22.04 -11.13
CA ASN A 61 13.31 -21.83 -12.21
C ASN A 61 14.73 -21.75 -11.64
N GLU A 62 15.49 -22.83 -11.82
CA GLU A 62 16.89 -22.93 -11.37
C GLU A 62 17.78 -21.83 -11.97
N GLY A 63 17.51 -21.41 -13.22
CA GLY A 63 18.24 -20.32 -13.88
C GLY A 63 17.92 -18.91 -13.38
N LYS A 64 16.97 -18.75 -12.44
CA LYS A 64 16.68 -17.50 -11.73
C LYS A 64 16.95 -17.60 -10.21
N ALA A 65 17.51 -18.72 -9.73
CA ALA A 65 17.59 -18.98 -8.30
C ALA A 65 19.01 -18.82 -7.76
N ILE A 66 19.21 -17.82 -6.89
CA ILE A 66 20.51 -17.53 -6.25
C ILE A 66 21.10 -18.80 -5.59
N PRO A 67 22.39 -19.12 -5.79
CA PRO A 67 23.03 -20.27 -5.16
C PRO A 67 22.98 -20.18 -3.62
N LEU A 68 22.35 -21.17 -2.98
CA LEU A 68 22.30 -21.24 -1.52
C LEU A 68 23.64 -21.68 -0.95
N GLY A 69 24.09 -21.03 0.13
CA GLY A 69 25.32 -21.38 0.82
C GLY A 69 25.29 -22.83 1.35
N ALA A 70 26.45 -23.46 1.44
CA ALA A 70 26.58 -24.86 1.87
C ALA A 70 26.12 -25.14 3.32
N LEU A 71 25.85 -24.09 4.11
CA LEU A 71 25.36 -24.16 5.48
C LEU A 71 23.91 -23.67 5.65
N ASP A 72 23.25 -23.21 4.58
CA ASP A 72 21.85 -22.76 4.64
C ASP A 72 20.87 -23.95 4.47
N PHE A 73 20.89 -24.85 5.46
CA PHE A 73 20.01 -26.02 5.46
C PHE A 73 18.53 -25.65 5.35
N VAL A 74 18.11 -24.50 5.91
CA VAL A 74 16.71 -24.07 5.92
C VAL A 74 16.26 -23.52 4.57
N GLY A 75 17.09 -22.73 3.89
CA GLY A 75 16.86 -22.32 2.51
C GLY A 75 16.85 -23.53 1.57
N HIS A 76 17.76 -24.49 1.76
CA HIS A 76 17.80 -25.72 0.96
C HIS A 76 16.50 -26.52 1.11
N ASP A 77 16.01 -26.77 2.32
CA ASP A 77 14.77 -27.50 2.56
C ASP A 77 13.54 -26.80 1.95
N ARG A 78 13.45 -25.47 2.07
CA ARG A 78 12.37 -24.67 1.48
C ARG A 78 12.40 -24.70 -0.05
N ARG A 79 13.59 -24.56 -0.65
CA ARG A 79 13.78 -24.66 -2.10
C ARG A 79 13.44 -26.07 -2.60
N ASN A 80 13.88 -27.11 -1.89
CA ASN A 80 13.55 -28.49 -2.21
C ASN A 80 12.03 -28.75 -2.14
N ALA A 81 11.32 -28.15 -1.16
CA ALA A 81 9.87 -28.22 -1.09
C ALA A 81 9.21 -27.57 -2.32
N TRP A 82 9.67 -26.41 -2.79
CA TRP A 82 9.14 -25.79 -4.02
C TRP A 82 9.49 -26.59 -5.28
N ILE A 83 10.74 -27.04 -5.43
CA ILE A 83 11.15 -27.94 -6.53
C ILE A 83 10.26 -29.20 -6.59
N SER A 84 9.86 -29.75 -5.44
CA SER A 84 9.02 -30.94 -5.37
C SER A 84 7.60 -30.76 -5.95
N LEU A 85 7.13 -29.53 -6.11
CA LEU A 85 5.83 -29.22 -6.74
C LEU A 85 5.88 -29.34 -8.27
N THR A 86 7.07 -29.37 -8.87
CA THR A 86 7.29 -29.63 -10.31
C THR A 86 6.50 -28.69 -11.24
N THR A 87 5.59 -29.21 -12.07
CA THR A 87 4.77 -28.46 -13.05
C THR A 87 3.35 -28.21 -12.56
N MET A 88 3.11 -28.23 -11.25
CA MET A 88 1.82 -27.93 -10.64
C MET A 88 1.30 -26.55 -11.08
N SER A 89 0.03 -26.47 -11.46
CA SER A 89 -0.60 -25.20 -11.85
C SER A 89 -0.84 -24.29 -10.65
N SER A 90 -1.05 -22.99 -10.91
CA SER A 90 -1.40 -22.00 -9.88
C SER A 90 -2.68 -22.39 -9.14
N ASP A 91 -3.68 -22.92 -9.85
CA ASP A 91 -4.94 -23.36 -9.24
C ASP A 91 -4.79 -24.66 -8.42
N GLU A 92 -4.01 -25.64 -8.89
CA GLU A 92 -3.72 -26.84 -8.08
C GLU A 92 -2.93 -26.51 -6.80
N ALA A 93 -1.99 -25.54 -6.88
CA ALA A 93 -1.24 -25.05 -5.72
C ALA A 93 -2.17 -24.32 -4.73
N ARG A 94 -3.11 -23.52 -5.25
CA ARG A 94 -4.16 -22.84 -4.49
C ARG A 94 -5.02 -23.83 -3.70
N GLN A 95 -5.57 -24.84 -4.37
CA GLN A 95 -6.43 -25.85 -3.76
C GLN A 95 -5.67 -26.67 -2.70
N GLN A 96 -4.44 -27.07 -2.99
CA GLN A 96 -3.61 -27.82 -2.03
C GLN A 96 -3.21 -26.97 -0.82
N PHE A 97 -2.93 -25.66 -0.99
CA PHE A 97 -2.67 -24.77 0.14
C PHE A 97 -3.88 -24.69 1.07
N ILE A 98 -5.07 -24.45 0.50
CA ILE A 98 -6.31 -24.32 1.26
C ILE A 98 -6.64 -25.64 1.97
N GLN A 99 -6.53 -26.78 1.28
CA GLN A 99 -6.79 -28.10 1.85
C GLN A 99 -5.77 -28.50 2.93
N LEU A 100 -4.50 -28.16 2.76
CA LEU A 100 -3.47 -28.38 3.77
C LEU A 100 -3.74 -27.52 5.01
N LEU A 101 -4.12 -26.25 4.84
CA LEU A 101 -4.47 -25.36 5.94
C LEU A 101 -5.70 -25.82 6.72
N ASP A 102 -6.75 -26.28 6.03
CA ASP A 102 -7.96 -26.87 6.63
C ASP A 102 -7.62 -28.11 7.48
N ASN A 103 -6.74 -28.97 6.98
CA ASN A 103 -6.27 -30.15 7.71
C ASN A 103 -5.40 -29.81 8.94
N LEU A 104 -4.67 -28.69 8.90
CA LEU A 104 -3.77 -28.26 9.97
C LEU A 104 -4.43 -27.43 11.07
N CYS A 105 -5.52 -26.72 10.75
CA CYS A 105 -6.19 -25.84 11.71
C CYS A 105 -7.71 -26.11 11.79
N PRO A 106 -8.18 -26.85 12.83
CA PRO A 106 -9.60 -27.13 13.02
C PRO A 106 -10.51 -25.89 13.12
N PHE A 107 -9.96 -24.72 13.45
CA PHE A 107 -10.70 -23.47 13.55
C PHE A 107 -10.84 -22.72 12.22
N PHE A 108 -10.15 -23.15 11.15
CA PHE A 108 -10.14 -22.46 9.86
C PHE A 108 -11.55 -22.37 9.25
N ARG A 109 -12.34 -23.45 9.29
CA ARG A 109 -13.73 -23.44 8.84
C ARG A 109 -14.62 -22.48 9.62
N SER A 110 -14.45 -22.39 10.94
CA SER A 110 -15.18 -21.42 11.77
C SER A 110 -14.81 -19.97 11.43
N TYR A 111 -13.53 -19.71 11.14
CA TYR A 111 -13.06 -18.43 10.64
C TYR A 111 -13.68 -18.07 9.28
N LEU A 112 -13.69 -19.00 8.31
CA LEU A 112 -14.34 -18.75 7.01
C LEU A 112 -15.84 -18.44 7.14
N ILE A 113 -16.56 -19.14 8.03
CA ILE A 113 -17.98 -18.86 8.29
C ILE A 113 -18.15 -17.43 8.82
N ALA A 114 -17.31 -16.98 9.75
CA ALA A 114 -17.34 -15.62 10.27
C ALA A 114 -17.04 -14.58 9.17
N VAL A 115 -15.98 -14.79 8.38
CA VAL A 115 -15.61 -13.91 7.26
C VAL A 115 -16.75 -13.81 6.23
N ARG A 116 -17.43 -14.92 5.92
CA ARG A 116 -18.61 -14.90 5.03
C ARG A 116 -19.74 -14.04 5.61
N CYS A 117 -20.07 -14.23 6.89
CA CYS A 117 -21.11 -13.43 7.55
C CYS A 117 -20.78 -11.93 7.57
N ASP A 118 -19.51 -11.56 7.77
CA ASP A 118 -19.05 -10.16 7.72
C ASP A 118 -19.18 -9.56 6.30
N ILE A 119 -18.87 -10.33 5.25
CA ILE A 119 -19.06 -9.92 3.85
C ILE A 119 -20.55 -9.69 3.56
N GLU A 120 -21.40 -10.66 3.89
CA GLU A 120 -22.86 -10.61 3.69
C GLU A 120 -23.49 -9.43 4.46
N GLU A 121 -23.08 -9.19 5.71
CA GLU A 121 -23.54 -8.06 6.51
C GLU A 121 -23.10 -6.71 5.93
N LYS A 122 -21.85 -6.61 5.45
CA LYS A 122 -21.34 -5.39 4.82
C LYS A 122 -22.11 -5.06 3.53
N GLN A 123 -22.40 -6.06 2.71
CA GLN A 123 -23.24 -5.91 1.50
C GLN A 123 -24.67 -5.46 1.86
N ARG A 124 -25.29 -6.08 2.87
CA ARG A 124 -26.63 -5.69 3.35
C ARG A 124 -26.67 -4.23 3.79
N LYS A 125 -25.70 -3.78 4.60
CA LYS A 125 -25.60 -2.38 5.07
C LYS A 125 -25.40 -1.37 3.93
N GLN A 126 -24.66 -1.74 2.88
CA GLN A 126 -24.48 -0.89 1.70
C GLN A 126 -25.81 -0.70 0.96
N LEU A 127 -26.56 -1.78 0.70
CA LEU A 127 -27.87 -1.71 0.06
C LEU A 127 -28.91 -0.93 0.88
N GLU A 128 -28.93 -1.13 2.21
CA GLU A 128 -29.79 -0.37 3.13
C GLU A 128 -29.48 1.14 3.11
N LEU A 129 -28.19 1.50 3.04
CA LEU A 129 -27.74 2.89 2.94
C LEU A 129 -28.12 3.53 1.60
N GLU A 130 -27.92 2.82 0.49
CA GLU A 130 -28.31 3.27 -0.86
C GLU A 130 -29.83 3.47 -0.98
N GLU A 131 -30.63 2.55 -0.42
CA GLU A 131 -32.09 2.68 -0.40
C GLU A 131 -32.55 3.83 0.51
N SER A 132 -31.90 4.03 1.67
CA SER A 132 -32.17 5.17 2.55
C SER A 132 -31.86 6.50 1.85
N ASN A 133 -30.69 6.60 1.19
CA ASN A 133 -30.29 7.80 0.46
C ASN A 133 -31.24 8.09 -0.71
N ARG A 134 -31.67 7.07 -1.46
CA ARG A 134 -32.67 7.21 -2.53
C ARG A 134 -34.00 7.72 -2.00
N LYS A 135 -34.51 7.16 -0.89
CA LYS A 135 -35.75 7.61 -0.23
C LYS A 135 -35.65 9.05 0.28
N GLN A 136 -34.51 9.46 0.84
CA GLN A 136 -34.28 10.83 1.27
C GLN A 136 -34.27 11.81 0.09
N LEU A 137 -33.63 11.45 -1.02
CA LEU A 137 -33.62 12.26 -2.24
C LEU A 137 -35.03 12.42 -2.81
N GLU A 138 -35.78 11.32 -2.97
CA GLU A 138 -37.18 11.35 -3.43
C GLU A 138 -38.08 12.20 -2.53
N GLN A 139 -37.88 12.17 -1.20
CA GLN A 139 -38.62 13.01 -0.26
C GLN A 139 -38.25 14.49 -0.39
N GLN A 140 -36.96 14.81 -0.56
CA GLN A 140 -36.48 16.17 -0.75
C GLN A 140 -36.97 16.77 -2.08
N GLU A 141 -36.99 15.97 -3.15
CA GLU A 141 -37.55 16.38 -4.45
C GLU A 141 -39.06 16.63 -4.37
N LYS A 142 -39.82 15.74 -3.70
CA LYS A 142 -41.26 15.94 -3.47
C LYS A 142 -41.54 17.22 -2.67
N PHE A 143 -40.80 17.46 -1.59
CA PHE A 143 -40.95 18.67 -0.78
C PHE A 143 -40.65 19.94 -1.60
N ARG A 144 -39.57 19.93 -2.41
CA ARG A 144 -39.23 21.05 -3.30
C ARG A 144 -40.32 21.30 -4.34
N ALA A 145 -40.85 20.23 -4.96
CA ALA A 145 -41.91 20.34 -5.96
C ALA A 145 -43.23 20.85 -5.36
N GLU A 146 -43.58 20.44 -4.13
CA GLU A 146 -44.75 20.93 -3.40
C GLU A 146 -44.61 22.41 -3.02
N GLU A 147 -43.42 22.84 -2.57
CA GLU A 147 -43.14 24.24 -2.28
C GLU A 147 -43.17 25.12 -3.54
N GLU A 148 -42.58 24.66 -4.65
CA GLU A 148 -42.62 25.35 -5.94
C GLU A 148 -44.07 25.46 -6.47
N ALA A 149 -44.86 24.38 -6.38
CA ALA A 149 -46.26 24.38 -6.76
C ALA A 149 -47.08 25.37 -5.92
N ARG A 150 -46.85 25.42 -4.60
CA ARG A 150 -47.51 26.37 -3.68
C ARG A 150 -47.17 27.83 -4.01
N LEU A 151 -45.90 28.12 -4.30
CA LEU A 151 -45.47 29.47 -4.71
C LEU A 151 -46.12 29.89 -6.03
N LYS A 152 -46.18 28.97 -7.01
CA LYS A 152 -46.80 29.19 -8.32
C LYS A 152 -48.32 29.40 -8.22
N GLU A 153 -49.00 28.66 -7.34
CA GLU A 153 -50.42 28.87 -7.06
C GLU A 153 -50.68 30.24 -6.41
N GLU A 154 -49.84 30.65 -5.44
CA GLU A 154 -49.95 31.96 -4.81
C GLU A 154 -49.68 33.12 -5.79
N GLU A 155 -48.68 32.96 -6.67
CA GLU A 155 -48.40 33.93 -7.74
C GLU A 155 -49.56 34.05 -8.72
N ASN A 156 -50.09 32.91 -9.21
CA ASN A 156 -51.28 32.87 -10.05
C ASN A 156 -52.48 33.54 -9.38
N ARG A 157 -52.70 33.31 -8.08
CA ARG A 157 -53.77 33.98 -7.30
C ARG A 157 -53.59 35.50 -7.29
N LYS A 158 -52.39 35.98 -6.97
CA LYS A 158 -52.06 37.43 -6.96
C LYS A 158 -52.22 38.04 -8.35
N GLN A 159 -51.87 37.33 -9.41
CA GLN A 159 -52.01 37.79 -10.79
C GLN A 159 -53.49 37.87 -11.22
N ASN A 160 -54.29 36.85 -10.86
CA ASN A 160 -55.74 36.84 -11.10
C ASN A 160 -56.45 37.97 -10.33
N GLU A 161 -56.06 38.24 -9.08
CA GLU A 161 -56.56 39.36 -8.28
C GLU A 161 -56.24 40.72 -8.92
N LYS A 162 -54.99 40.91 -9.40
CA LYS A 162 -54.59 42.11 -10.15
C LYS A 162 -55.40 42.29 -11.43
N GLN A 163 -55.56 41.23 -12.24
CA GLN A 163 -56.37 41.28 -13.46
C GLN A 163 -57.82 41.65 -13.15
N LYS A 164 -58.41 41.05 -12.11
CA LYS A 164 -59.77 41.38 -11.64
C LYS A 164 -59.93 42.85 -11.26
N LEU A 165 -58.96 43.45 -10.58
CA LEU A 165 -58.98 44.87 -10.23
C LEU A 165 -58.90 45.76 -11.47
N VAL A 166 -57.98 45.47 -12.41
CA VAL A 166 -57.84 46.21 -13.68
C VAL A 166 -59.12 46.14 -14.52
N ILE A 167 -59.74 44.95 -14.63
CA ILE A 167 -61.02 44.78 -15.32
C ILE A 167 -62.12 45.63 -14.67
N LYS A 168 -62.25 45.59 -13.34
CA LYS A 168 -63.22 46.44 -12.61
C LYS A 168 -62.99 47.93 -12.86
N GLU A 169 -61.74 48.40 -12.80
CA GLU A 169 -61.43 49.81 -13.03
C GLU A 169 -61.77 50.25 -14.46
N LEU A 170 -61.42 49.45 -15.47
CA LEU A 170 -61.73 49.74 -16.87
C LEU A 170 -63.24 49.79 -17.15
N LEU A 171 -64.00 48.81 -16.66
CA LEU A 171 -65.46 48.77 -16.76
C LEU A 171 -66.11 49.98 -16.05
N ASN A 172 -65.63 50.30 -14.85
CA ASN A 172 -66.11 51.47 -14.10
C ASN A 172 -65.83 52.76 -14.87
N ARG A 173 -64.63 52.94 -15.44
CA ARG A 173 -64.28 54.13 -16.23
C ARG A 173 -65.15 54.30 -17.47
N GLN A 174 -65.55 53.20 -18.12
CA GLN A 174 -66.45 53.23 -19.28
C GLN A 174 -67.90 53.59 -18.90
N THR A 175 -68.38 53.10 -17.75
CA THR A 175 -69.81 53.16 -17.38
C THR A 175 -70.17 54.29 -16.43
N ILE A 176 -69.20 54.87 -15.70
CA ILE A 176 -69.43 55.85 -14.62
C ILE A 176 -70.35 56.99 -15.04
N ASN A 177 -70.16 57.59 -16.22
CA ASN A 177 -70.99 58.72 -16.67
C ASN A 177 -72.46 58.33 -16.84
N GLN A 178 -72.74 57.14 -17.37
CA GLN A 178 -74.12 56.66 -17.58
C GLN A 178 -74.78 56.34 -16.23
N PHE A 179 -74.05 55.66 -15.33
CA PHE A 179 -74.55 55.32 -14.00
C PHE A 179 -74.76 56.56 -13.12
N THR A 180 -73.90 57.58 -13.20
CA THR A 180 -74.07 58.85 -12.49
C THR A 180 -75.34 59.58 -12.92
N ILE A 181 -75.59 59.70 -14.23
CA ILE A 181 -76.81 60.34 -14.75
C ILE A 181 -78.06 59.57 -14.30
N TYR A 182 -78.03 58.24 -14.38
CA TYR A 182 -79.15 57.40 -13.93
C TYR A 182 -79.40 57.54 -12.42
N ALA A 183 -78.34 57.52 -11.60
CA ALA A 183 -78.46 57.65 -10.15
C ALA A 183 -79.01 59.04 -9.73
N GLN A 184 -78.54 60.12 -10.36
CA GLN A 184 -79.06 61.48 -10.13
C GLN A 184 -80.54 61.61 -10.47
N GLN A 185 -81.05 60.87 -11.46
CA GLN A 185 -82.48 60.87 -11.79
C GLN A 185 -83.33 60.10 -10.76
N GLN A 186 -82.81 59.03 -10.16
CA GLN A 186 -83.55 58.24 -9.17
C GLN A 186 -83.51 58.84 -7.76
N TYR A 187 -82.39 59.48 -7.37
CA TYR A 187 -82.20 60.04 -6.02
C TYR A 187 -81.62 61.46 -6.07
N PRO A 188 -82.37 62.49 -6.53
CA PRO A 188 -81.82 63.84 -6.75
C PRO A 188 -81.15 64.48 -5.52
N ASP A 189 -81.74 64.27 -4.33
CA ASP A 189 -81.37 64.99 -3.10
C ASP A 189 -80.43 64.19 -2.16
N SER A 190 -79.94 63.02 -2.55
CA SER A 190 -79.13 62.13 -1.68
C SER A 190 -77.92 61.54 -2.40
N GLU A 191 -76.76 62.17 -2.23
CA GLU A 191 -75.48 61.69 -2.79
C GLU A 191 -75.10 60.29 -2.28
N GLU A 192 -75.43 59.95 -1.03
CA GLU A 192 -75.09 58.63 -0.46
C GLU A 192 -75.88 57.50 -1.13
N LEU A 193 -77.18 57.70 -1.39
CA LEU A 193 -78.00 56.75 -2.15
C LEU A 193 -77.57 56.68 -3.63
N GLN A 194 -77.17 57.81 -4.24
CA GLN A 194 -76.59 57.80 -5.58
C GLN A 194 -75.32 56.94 -5.64
N GLN A 195 -74.38 57.12 -4.69
CA GLN A 195 -73.13 56.35 -4.65
C GLN A 195 -73.37 54.85 -4.41
N GLN A 196 -74.31 54.49 -3.53
CA GLN A 196 -74.69 53.10 -3.30
C GLN A 196 -75.28 52.45 -4.57
N LEU A 197 -76.18 53.16 -5.29
CA LEU A 197 -76.76 52.67 -6.54
C LEU A 197 -75.72 52.52 -7.65
N ILE A 198 -74.81 53.49 -7.83
CA ILE A 198 -73.71 53.39 -8.80
C ILE A 198 -72.84 52.17 -8.51
N LYS A 199 -72.48 51.93 -7.25
CA LYS A 199 -71.68 50.77 -6.83
C LYS A 199 -72.42 49.44 -7.11
N GLN A 200 -73.73 49.38 -6.88
CA GLN A 200 -74.54 48.21 -7.18
C GLN A 200 -74.60 47.92 -8.69
N LEU A 201 -74.81 48.95 -9.52
CA LEU A 201 -74.82 48.82 -10.98
C LEU A 201 -73.47 48.40 -11.55
N GLN A 202 -72.37 48.96 -11.02
CA GLN A 202 -71.01 48.55 -11.37
C GLN A 202 -70.73 47.09 -11.04
N GLU A 203 -71.16 46.60 -9.87
CA GLU A 203 -70.97 45.19 -9.51
C GLU A 203 -71.81 44.24 -10.39
N GLN A 204 -73.07 44.60 -10.71
CA GLN A 204 -73.88 43.81 -11.65
C GLN A 204 -73.31 43.80 -13.06
N HIS A 205 -72.84 44.95 -13.57
CA HIS A 205 -72.21 45.05 -14.88
C HIS A 205 -70.90 44.24 -14.94
N TYR A 206 -70.10 44.25 -13.88
CA TYR A 206 -68.93 43.38 -13.75
C TYR A 206 -69.31 41.89 -13.76
N GLN A 207 -70.37 41.48 -13.05
CA GLN A 207 -70.83 40.09 -13.03
C GLN A 207 -71.25 39.62 -14.44
N GLN A 208 -72.06 40.41 -15.15
CA GLN A 208 -72.48 40.12 -16.52
C GLN A 208 -71.27 39.99 -17.48
N TYR A 209 -70.30 40.89 -17.37
CA TYR A 209 -69.08 40.85 -18.18
C TYR A 209 -68.25 39.58 -17.95
N ILE A 210 -68.08 39.16 -16.68
CA ILE A 210 -67.34 37.93 -16.34
C ILE A 210 -68.07 36.67 -16.83
N GLU A 211 -69.40 36.64 -16.73
CA GLU A 211 -70.21 35.54 -17.25
C GLU A 211 -70.07 35.41 -18.78
N GLN A 212 -70.14 36.53 -19.50
CA GLN A 212 -69.91 36.55 -20.94
C GLN A 212 -68.49 36.09 -21.33
N MET A 213 -67.46 36.60 -20.65
CA MET A 213 -66.06 36.18 -20.86
C MET A 213 -65.85 34.67 -20.61
N MET A 214 -66.49 34.11 -19.59
CA MET A 214 -66.41 32.68 -19.29
C MET A 214 -67.10 31.83 -20.39
N MET A 215 -68.23 32.30 -20.90
CA MET A 215 -68.97 31.63 -21.98
C MET A 215 -68.17 31.60 -23.29
N GLU A 216 -67.49 32.69 -23.64
CA GLU A 216 -66.61 32.78 -24.80
C GLU A 216 -65.38 31.87 -24.67
N GLN A 217 -64.77 31.80 -23.48
CA GLN A 217 -63.64 30.90 -23.20
C GLN A 217 -64.03 29.41 -23.31
N GLN A 218 -65.23 29.02 -22.85
CA GLN A 218 -65.72 27.64 -23.03
C GLN A 218 -65.95 27.29 -24.51
N GLN A 219 -66.47 28.22 -25.32
CA GLN A 219 -66.64 28.00 -26.76
C GLN A 219 -65.31 27.76 -27.48
N GLN A 220 -64.26 28.50 -27.11
CA GLN A 220 -62.93 28.29 -27.68
C GLN A 220 -62.31 26.94 -27.27
N GLN A 221 -62.50 26.48 -26.02
CA GLN A 221 -61.99 25.18 -25.59
C GLN A 221 -62.70 24.00 -26.29
N GLN A 222 -64.01 24.07 -26.54
CA GLN A 222 -64.72 23.02 -27.30
C GLN A 222 -64.27 22.96 -28.77
N ASN A 223 -64.04 24.10 -29.42
CA ASN A 223 -63.50 24.12 -30.78
C ASN A 223 -62.05 23.60 -30.87
N GLY A 224 -61.27 23.71 -29.79
CA GLY A 224 -59.88 23.22 -29.75
C GLY A 224 -59.72 21.70 -29.69
N GLN A 225 -60.73 20.95 -29.23
CA GLN A 225 -60.62 19.49 -29.05
C GLN A 225 -60.81 18.66 -30.33
N LEU A 226 -61.34 19.22 -31.42
CA LEU A 226 -61.49 18.49 -32.69
C LEU A 226 -60.17 18.32 -33.48
N SER A 227 -59.05 18.87 -33.01
CA SER A 227 -57.78 18.91 -33.75
C SER A 227 -56.68 18.00 -33.20
N SER A 228 -56.98 17.09 -32.26
CA SER A 228 -55.95 16.24 -31.61
C SER A 228 -56.26 14.73 -31.57
N SER A 229 -57.26 14.25 -32.32
CA SER A 229 -57.63 12.83 -32.39
C SER A 229 -57.08 12.11 -33.65
N SER A 230 -55.79 12.27 -33.89
CA SER A 230 -54.92 11.43 -34.74
C SER A 230 -53.48 11.77 -34.34
N ILE A 231 -52.62 10.86 -33.89
CA ILE A 231 -52.21 9.59 -34.50
C ILE A 231 -51.85 8.57 -33.40
N LEU A 232 -52.16 7.30 -33.65
CA LEU A 232 -51.38 6.18 -33.10
C LEU A 232 -50.86 5.32 -34.26
N ASN A 233 -49.62 4.84 -34.07
CA ASN A 233 -49.11 3.50 -34.46
C ASN A 233 -48.01 3.37 -35.56
N THR A 234 -47.02 2.52 -35.22
CA THR A 234 -46.10 1.69 -36.04
C THR A 234 -44.97 2.27 -36.93
N ASN A 235 -43.73 2.07 -36.44
CA ASN A 235 -42.54 1.49 -37.07
C ASN A 235 -42.31 1.57 -38.61
N ASN A 236 -41.20 2.18 -39.05
CA ASN A 236 -39.99 1.45 -39.54
C ASN A 236 -38.86 2.39 -40.04
N ASN A 237 -37.61 1.96 -39.86
CA ASN A 237 -36.38 2.44 -40.53
C ASN A 237 -36.34 1.95 -42.01
N PRO A 238 -35.38 2.33 -42.92
CA PRO A 238 -33.99 2.82 -42.68
C PRO A 238 -33.41 3.86 -43.72
N VAL A 239 -32.07 4.08 -43.66
CA VAL A 239 -31.11 4.45 -44.76
C VAL A 239 -30.74 5.94 -45.02
N LEU A 240 -29.58 6.32 -44.45
CA LEU A 240 -28.36 6.94 -45.04
C LEU A 240 -28.35 8.09 -46.08
N ASN A 241 -27.40 9.00 -45.80
CA ASN A 241 -26.43 9.71 -46.68
C ASN A 241 -26.76 11.05 -47.39
N VAL A 242 -25.70 11.89 -47.39
CA VAL A 242 -25.25 13.03 -48.24
C VAL A 242 -24.86 14.20 -47.30
N VAL A 243 -23.59 14.41 -46.92
CA VAL A 243 -22.45 15.00 -47.67
C VAL A 243 -22.75 16.43 -48.18
N ASP A 244 -22.22 17.51 -47.58
CA ASP A 244 -21.03 18.23 -48.09
C ASP A 244 -20.64 19.54 -47.33
N ASN A 245 -19.31 19.78 -47.24
CA ASN A 245 -18.47 21.01 -47.14
C ASN A 245 -18.80 22.36 -46.43
N GLY A 246 -17.70 22.99 -45.95
CA GLY A 246 -17.49 24.45 -45.75
C GLY A 246 -17.53 24.92 -44.28
N ASP A 247 -16.43 25.06 -43.51
CA ASP A 247 -15.21 25.90 -43.63
C ASP A 247 -15.41 27.40 -43.38
N SER A 248 -14.40 28.04 -42.76
CA SER A 248 -14.19 29.48 -42.45
C SER A 248 -14.30 29.91 -40.98
N THR A 249 -13.12 30.10 -40.40
CA THR A 249 -12.68 30.91 -39.25
C THR A 249 -13.30 32.32 -39.10
N GLU A 250 -13.44 32.83 -37.86
CA GLU A 250 -12.54 33.87 -37.28
C GLU A 250 -12.95 34.43 -35.88
N ASN A 251 -11.95 34.53 -35.00
CA ASN A 251 -11.66 35.53 -33.94
C ASN A 251 -12.75 36.46 -33.35
N ASN A 252 -12.82 36.52 -32.00
CA ASN A 252 -12.34 37.72 -31.27
C ASN A 252 -12.00 37.51 -29.77
N HIS A 253 -11.14 38.39 -29.22
CA HIS A 253 -10.61 38.41 -27.84
C HIS A 253 -11.45 39.24 -26.85
N HIS A 254 -11.40 38.94 -25.54
CA HIS A 254 -10.84 39.89 -24.54
C HIS A 254 -10.47 39.28 -23.15
N HIS A 255 -9.56 39.99 -22.47
CA HIS A 255 -8.93 39.83 -21.13
C HIS A 255 -9.90 39.55 -19.94
N GLN A 256 -9.47 39.12 -18.74
CA GLN A 256 -8.38 39.70 -17.92
C GLN A 256 -7.80 38.79 -16.79
N GLU A 257 -6.58 39.14 -16.39
CA GLU A 257 -5.62 38.63 -15.39
C GLU A 257 -6.17 38.42 -13.96
N SER A 258 -5.61 37.52 -13.13
CA SER A 258 -4.42 37.74 -12.24
C SER A 258 -4.22 36.50 -11.32
N SER A 259 -3.11 36.20 -10.62
CA SER A 259 -1.67 36.56 -10.66
C SER A 259 -0.90 35.71 -9.61
N ASN A 260 0.40 35.40 -9.78
CA ASN A 260 1.26 34.68 -8.79
C ASN A 260 2.26 35.62 -8.09
N LEU A 261 2.57 35.39 -6.80
CA LEU A 261 3.82 35.71 -6.07
C LEU A 261 3.72 35.11 -4.63
N ALA A 262 4.77 34.79 -3.85
CA ALA A 262 6.22 34.95 -3.99
C ALA A 262 7.02 33.89 -3.20
N LYS A 263 8.32 33.74 -3.52
CA LYS A 263 9.37 33.14 -2.65
C LYS A 263 10.11 34.25 -1.88
N LEU A 264 10.71 33.92 -0.73
CA LEU A 264 11.94 34.48 -0.09
C LEU A 264 12.10 33.82 1.31
N SER A 265 13.24 33.79 2.01
CA SER A 265 14.59 33.26 1.74
C SER A 265 15.55 33.74 2.86
N LEU A 266 16.24 32.80 3.52
CA LEU A 266 17.57 32.89 4.19
C LEU A 266 17.81 33.53 5.58
N ASN A 267 18.92 33.03 6.17
CA ASN A 267 19.68 33.40 7.40
C ASN A 267 19.12 32.87 8.75
N GLY A 268 19.92 32.36 9.69
CA GLY A 268 21.37 32.08 9.69
C GLY A 268 21.96 31.67 11.07
N ASP A 269 23.23 31.27 11.05
CA ASP A 269 24.25 31.33 12.13
C ASP A 269 24.48 30.20 13.17
N HIS A 270 25.78 30.01 13.44
CA HIS A 270 26.44 29.03 14.33
C HIS A 270 26.45 29.45 15.82
N ASN A 271 26.74 28.51 16.74
CA ASN A 271 28.00 28.53 17.52
C ASN A 271 28.26 27.26 18.38
N ASN A 272 29.54 27.03 18.67
CA ASN A 272 30.09 25.92 19.46
C ASN A 272 29.77 26.00 20.97
N ILE A 273 30.00 24.89 21.68
CA ILE A 273 30.74 24.85 22.96
C ILE A 273 31.39 23.47 23.13
N ILE A 274 32.56 23.46 23.77
CA ILE A 274 33.46 22.32 24.06
C ILE A 274 33.25 21.90 25.52
N ASP A 275 33.56 20.64 25.86
CA ASP A 275 34.20 20.16 27.12
C ASP A 275 34.13 18.61 27.09
N GLU A 276 35.18 17.90 26.67
CA GLU A 276 36.40 17.51 27.41
C GLU A 276 36.20 16.58 28.63
N ILE A 277 36.75 15.36 28.46
CA ILE A 277 37.52 14.59 29.46
C ILE A 277 36.81 14.13 30.75
N ASN A 278 36.56 12.82 30.85
CA ASN A 278 37.38 12.00 31.76
C ASN A 278 37.41 10.50 31.42
N LEU A 279 38.61 10.00 31.13
CA LEU A 279 38.95 8.59 31.07
C LEU A 279 39.62 8.22 32.42
N SER A 280 38.90 7.53 33.30
CA SER A 280 39.49 6.93 34.50
C SER A 280 39.81 5.46 34.23
N SER A 281 41.05 5.21 33.80
CA SER A 281 41.64 3.87 33.82
C SER A 281 41.72 3.33 35.25
N THR A 282 41.51 2.03 35.42
CA THR A 282 41.88 1.31 36.65
C THR A 282 42.41 -0.06 36.24
N SER A 283 43.70 -0.10 35.97
CA SER A 283 44.50 -1.32 35.96
C SER A 283 44.94 -1.65 37.39
N MET A 284 44.85 -2.92 37.76
CA MET A 284 45.65 -3.55 38.82
C MET A 284 45.90 -5.03 38.44
N PRO A 285 46.96 -5.67 38.96
CA PRO A 285 47.72 -6.68 38.20
C PRO A 285 47.65 -8.08 38.82
N ASN A 286 48.34 -9.03 38.16
CA ASN A 286 49.09 -10.14 38.76
C ASN A 286 50.31 -10.35 37.84
N GLU A 287 51.56 -10.16 38.27
CA GLU A 287 52.37 -10.95 39.22
C GLU A 287 52.70 -12.38 38.73
N ASP A 288 53.84 -12.44 38.03
CA ASP A 288 55.04 -13.26 38.28
C ASP A 288 54.99 -14.79 38.36
N GLN A 289 55.61 -15.42 37.34
CA GLN A 289 56.49 -16.62 37.36
C GLN A 289 56.83 -16.98 35.89
N ASP A 290 58.02 -17.44 35.49
CA ASP A 290 59.32 -17.66 36.15
C ASP A 290 60.43 -17.62 35.05
N GLU A 291 61.71 -17.62 35.41
CA GLU A 291 62.85 -17.32 34.51
C GLU A 291 63.22 -18.40 33.48
N GLY A 292 63.92 -17.99 32.41
CA GLY A 292 64.47 -18.87 31.37
C GLY A 292 65.45 -18.14 30.46
N ASP A 293 66.68 -17.95 30.94
CA ASP A 293 67.77 -17.22 30.28
C ASP A 293 68.37 -17.98 29.07
N GLY A 294 68.82 -17.27 28.03
CA GLY A 294 69.33 -17.86 26.79
C GLY A 294 69.59 -16.85 25.67
N GLU A 295 70.82 -16.36 25.58
CA GLU A 295 71.32 -15.46 24.53
C GLU A 295 71.63 -16.18 23.19
N ASP A 296 71.82 -15.36 22.15
CA ASP A 296 72.43 -15.64 20.83
C ASP A 296 71.71 -16.58 19.84
N ASP A 297 71.13 -16.00 18.77
CA ASP A 297 71.85 -15.90 17.48
C ASP A 297 71.09 -14.98 16.48
N GLU A 298 71.82 -14.09 15.81
CA GLU A 298 71.32 -13.26 14.70
C GLU A 298 71.41 -14.04 13.37
N GLU A 299 70.29 -14.35 12.71
CA GLU A 299 70.28 -14.62 11.26
C GLU A 299 69.23 -13.74 10.55
N GLU A 300 69.72 -12.80 9.72
CA GLU A 300 68.89 -12.08 8.76
C GLU A 300 68.34 -13.06 7.71
N SER A 301 67.01 -13.15 7.64
CA SER A 301 66.28 -13.95 6.66
C SER A 301 65.20 -13.10 5.99
N ASP A 302 65.62 -12.27 5.03
CA ASP A 302 64.73 -11.65 4.05
C ASP A 302 64.06 -12.74 3.18
N ASP A 303 62.92 -13.29 3.60
CA ASP A 303 61.87 -13.91 2.76
C ASP A 303 60.77 -14.58 3.64
N ASP A 304 59.83 -13.79 4.20
CA ASP A 304 58.52 -14.32 4.65
C ASP A 304 57.36 -13.30 4.60
N ASP A 305 56.93 -12.93 3.39
CA ASP A 305 55.61 -12.28 3.15
C ASP A 305 54.44 -13.30 3.25
N SER A 306 54.66 -14.44 3.90
CA SER A 306 53.64 -15.41 4.30
C SER A 306 53.43 -15.41 5.82
N LEU A 307 53.50 -14.23 6.45
CA LEU A 307 52.72 -13.94 7.65
C LEU A 307 51.27 -14.41 7.41
N SER A 308 50.93 -15.54 8.01
CA SER A 308 49.65 -16.20 7.79
C SER A 308 48.52 -15.20 8.02
N ARG A 309 47.56 -15.12 7.08
CA ARG A 309 46.37 -14.25 7.16
C ARG A 309 45.47 -14.67 8.33
N GLN A 310 45.94 -14.40 9.53
CA GLN A 310 45.40 -14.91 10.78
C GLN A 310 44.27 -14.01 11.22
N ILE A 311 43.06 -14.50 11.01
CA ILE A 311 41.84 -13.81 11.42
C ILE A 311 41.63 -14.08 12.90
N ASN A 312 41.70 -13.01 13.69
CA ASN A 312 41.44 -13.05 15.12
C ASN A 312 39.95 -13.36 15.39
N ASN A 313 39.63 -13.80 16.60
CA ASN A 313 38.22 -13.97 16.97
C ASN A 313 37.59 -12.59 17.23
N ALA A 314 36.35 -12.40 16.75
CA ALA A 314 35.55 -11.24 17.12
C ALA A 314 35.11 -11.31 18.59
N SER A 315 35.01 -10.16 19.24
CA SER A 315 34.33 -9.99 20.52
C SER A 315 32.86 -9.64 20.28
N MET A 316 31.95 -10.20 21.08
CA MET A 316 30.53 -9.86 21.08
C MET A 316 29.97 -9.77 22.49
N TRP A 317 29.03 -8.85 22.71
CA TRP A 317 28.32 -8.64 23.96
C TRP A 317 26.91 -8.07 23.68
N THR A 318 26.08 -7.94 24.72
CA THR A 318 24.75 -7.31 24.63
C THR A 318 24.62 -6.15 25.61
N ARG A 319 23.69 -5.23 25.33
CA ARG A 319 23.32 -4.10 26.21
C ARG A 319 21.80 -4.01 26.36
N LYS A 320 21.32 -3.54 27.51
CA LYS A 320 19.88 -3.50 27.84
C LYS A 320 19.19 -2.18 27.50
N ASP A 321 19.92 -1.19 27.02
CA ASP A 321 19.43 0.16 26.72
C ASP A 321 18.84 0.28 25.31
N LEU A 322 18.04 -0.72 24.92
CA LEU A 322 17.42 -0.89 23.60
C LEU A 322 16.70 0.38 23.09
N VAL A 323 15.91 1.01 23.95
CA VAL A 323 15.15 2.22 23.61
C VAL A 323 16.09 3.41 23.35
N ALA A 324 17.04 3.65 24.25
CA ALA A 324 17.99 4.76 24.12
C ALA A 324 18.89 4.62 22.88
N PHE A 325 19.29 3.39 22.55
CA PHE A 325 20.04 3.10 21.31
C PHE A 325 19.22 3.47 20.07
N LYS A 326 17.98 2.99 19.95
CA LYS A 326 17.10 3.30 18.81
C LYS A 326 16.82 4.79 18.67
N ASP A 327 16.50 5.45 19.78
CA ASP A 327 16.28 6.90 19.83
C ASP A 327 17.53 7.68 19.37
N SER A 328 18.73 7.24 19.75
CA SER A 328 19.98 7.87 19.29
C SER A 328 20.22 7.67 17.79
N VAL A 329 20.02 6.47 17.26
CA VAL A 329 20.21 6.16 15.82
C VAL A 329 19.19 6.92 14.97
N GLN A 330 17.96 7.10 15.48
CA GLN A 330 16.95 7.93 14.84
C GLN A 330 17.28 9.43 14.90
N SER A 331 17.89 9.90 15.99
CA SER A 331 18.34 11.29 16.14
C SER A 331 19.55 11.63 15.27
N GLU A 332 20.41 10.65 14.97
CA GLU A 332 21.59 10.75 14.08
C GLU A 332 21.23 10.84 12.58
N GLY A 333 20.01 11.27 12.24
CA GLY A 333 19.54 11.43 10.85
C GLY A 333 18.99 10.15 10.21
N GLY A 334 18.89 9.05 10.95
CA GLY A 334 18.20 7.83 10.50
C GLY A 334 18.93 6.98 9.45
N HIS A 335 20.16 7.34 9.04
CA HIS A 335 20.97 6.54 8.10
C HIS A 335 21.31 5.12 8.64
N GLY A 336 21.31 4.97 9.97
CA GLY A 336 21.42 3.69 10.66
C GLY A 336 20.11 2.89 10.72
N ILE A 337 19.04 3.29 10.04
CA ILE A 337 17.74 2.59 10.06
C ILE A 337 17.44 2.03 8.67
N ILE A 338 17.37 0.70 8.56
CA ILE A 338 16.98 0.01 7.32
C ILE A 338 15.85 -0.98 7.57
N LYS A 339 15.07 -1.26 6.53
CA LYS A 339 14.02 -2.27 6.56
C LYS A 339 14.47 -3.48 5.74
N VAL A 340 14.72 -4.59 6.42
CA VAL A 340 15.02 -5.89 5.77
C VAL A 340 13.70 -6.61 5.56
N GLY A 341 13.26 -6.80 4.32
CA GLY A 341 12.00 -7.49 4.00
C GLY A 341 12.07 -9.00 4.22
N HIS A 342 10.95 -9.68 3.98
CA HIS A 342 10.83 -11.11 4.27
C HIS A 342 11.56 -11.93 3.19
N GLY A 343 12.38 -12.90 3.55
CA GLY A 343 13.23 -13.59 2.57
C GLY A 343 14.50 -12.83 2.17
N GLU A 344 14.67 -11.57 2.59
CA GLU A 344 15.82 -10.74 2.21
C GLU A 344 17.03 -10.94 3.13
N ILE A 345 18.22 -10.65 2.61
CA ILE A 345 19.46 -10.48 3.37
C ILE A 345 20.01 -9.08 3.08
N ALA A 346 20.12 -8.25 4.10
CA ALA A 346 20.80 -6.96 3.98
C ALA A 346 22.30 -7.14 4.29
N THR A 347 23.17 -6.77 3.36
CA THR A 347 24.63 -6.77 3.55
C THR A 347 25.13 -5.33 3.65
N ILE A 348 25.65 -4.95 4.81
CA ILE A 348 26.30 -3.65 5.01
C ILE A 348 27.80 -3.83 4.80
N ARG A 349 28.33 -3.15 3.78
CA ARG A 349 29.75 -3.17 3.40
C ARG A 349 30.46 -2.02 4.10
N VAL A 350 31.41 -2.35 4.97
CA VAL A 350 32.19 -1.38 5.77
C VAL A 350 33.68 -1.54 5.44
N PRO A 351 34.23 -0.70 4.57
CA PRO A 351 35.66 -0.67 4.26
C PRO A 351 36.55 -0.46 5.50
N THR A 352 37.74 -1.03 5.50
CA THR A 352 38.79 -0.71 6.48
C THR A 352 39.33 0.69 6.23
N HIS A 353 39.31 1.54 7.25
CA HIS A 353 39.91 2.87 7.16
C HIS A 353 41.44 2.79 7.32
N ASP A 354 42.23 3.59 6.60
CA ASP A 354 43.70 3.54 6.65
C ASP A 354 44.27 3.84 8.04
N ASP A 355 43.69 4.81 8.76
CA ASP A 355 44.03 5.11 10.16
C ASP A 355 43.34 4.18 11.19
N GLY A 356 42.56 3.20 10.73
CA GLY A 356 41.75 2.34 11.60
C GLY A 356 42.44 1.03 11.94
N SER A 357 42.18 0.50 13.14
CA SER A 357 42.71 -0.81 13.59
C SER A 357 41.63 -1.77 14.08
N CYS A 358 40.41 -1.30 14.33
CA CYS A 358 39.32 -2.11 14.82
C CYS A 358 37.98 -1.58 14.30
N ILE A 359 37.07 -2.48 13.89
CA ILE A 359 35.65 -2.16 13.65
C ILE A 359 34.85 -2.45 14.91
N PHE A 360 33.90 -1.57 15.21
CA PHE A 360 32.84 -1.78 16.18
C PHE A 360 31.49 -1.73 15.47
N TRP A 361 30.56 -2.56 15.92
CA TRP A 361 29.18 -2.56 15.46
C TRP A 361 28.21 -2.66 16.63
N GLU A 362 27.04 -2.05 16.46
CA GLU A 362 25.90 -2.15 17.36
C GLU A 362 24.64 -2.33 16.51
N PHE A 363 23.70 -3.18 16.91
CA PHE A 363 22.41 -3.32 16.24
C PHE A 363 21.26 -3.78 17.13
N ALA A 364 20.04 -3.43 16.70
CA ALA A 364 18.78 -3.77 17.32
C ALA A 364 17.66 -3.89 16.28
N THR A 365 16.58 -4.60 16.61
CA THR A 365 15.36 -4.69 15.79
C THR A 365 14.12 -4.36 16.61
N ASP A 366 12.95 -4.17 15.96
CA ASP A 366 11.73 -3.78 16.67
C ASP A 366 10.99 -4.90 17.42
N HIS A 367 10.60 -5.96 16.71
CA HIS A 367 9.58 -6.88 17.19
C HIS A 367 10.00 -8.35 17.16
N TYR A 368 11.11 -8.66 16.50
CA TYR A 368 11.50 -10.02 16.14
C TYR A 368 13.03 -10.11 15.99
N ASP A 369 13.56 -11.30 16.22
CA ASP A 369 14.97 -11.64 16.00
C ASP A 369 15.41 -11.48 14.54
N ILE A 370 16.72 -11.37 14.28
CA ILE A 370 17.31 -11.36 12.93
C ILE A 370 18.57 -12.24 12.91
N GLY A 371 18.89 -12.86 11.79
CA GLY A 371 20.18 -13.52 11.60
C GLY A 371 21.29 -12.48 11.50
N PHE A 372 22.40 -12.69 12.20
CA PHE A 372 23.59 -11.84 12.08
C PHE A 372 24.85 -12.67 11.92
N GLY A 373 25.67 -12.32 10.92
CA GLY A 373 27.03 -12.80 10.74
C GLY A 373 27.96 -11.70 10.22
N LEU A 374 29.26 -11.93 10.36
CA LEU A 374 30.31 -11.00 9.99
C LEU A 374 31.36 -11.72 9.14
N PHE A 375 31.68 -11.15 7.99
CA PHE A 375 32.67 -11.67 7.06
C PHE A 375 33.66 -10.56 6.68
N PHE A 376 34.81 -10.95 6.16
CA PHE A 376 35.83 -10.03 5.65
C PHE A 376 36.20 -10.40 4.22
N GLU A 377 35.99 -9.46 3.31
CA GLU A 377 36.40 -9.52 1.91
C GLU A 377 37.79 -8.89 1.77
N TRP A 378 38.80 -9.69 1.42
CA TRP A 378 40.18 -9.23 1.28
C TRP A 378 40.32 -8.41 0.00
N ASN A 379 40.42 -7.08 0.13
CA ASN A 379 40.51 -6.15 -0.99
C ASN A 379 41.63 -5.15 -0.73
N SER A 380 42.63 -5.10 -1.64
CA SER A 380 43.80 -4.22 -1.53
C SER A 380 43.50 -2.74 -1.79
N SER A 381 42.37 -2.45 -2.45
CA SER A 381 41.89 -1.10 -2.77
C SER A 381 40.37 -1.03 -2.57
N PRO A 382 39.89 -1.07 -1.31
CA PRO A 382 38.47 -0.94 -1.03
C PRO A 382 38.01 0.51 -1.25
N ASP A 383 36.73 0.70 -1.59
CA ASP A 383 36.11 2.02 -1.61
C ASP A 383 36.18 2.68 -0.23
N SER A 384 36.05 4.01 -0.14
CA SER A 384 36.09 4.72 1.16
C SER A 384 34.71 4.90 1.81
N GLN A 385 33.62 4.45 1.17
CA GLN A 385 32.25 4.71 1.60
C GLN A 385 31.53 3.44 2.08
N VAL A 386 30.78 3.55 3.18
CA VAL A 386 29.86 2.50 3.65
C VAL A 386 28.67 2.40 2.70
N SER A 387 28.34 1.19 2.26
CA SER A 387 27.23 0.91 1.35
C SER A 387 26.36 -0.24 1.86
N VAL A 388 25.09 -0.25 1.45
CA VAL A 388 24.09 -1.24 1.87
C VAL A 388 23.49 -1.88 0.63
N TYR A 389 23.52 -3.22 0.58
CA TYR A 389 22.96 -4.04 -0.48
C TYR A 389 21.85 -4.90 0.10
N PHE A 390 20.74 -5.02 -0.62
CA PHE A 390 19.66 -5.96 -0.30
C PHE A 390 19.67 -7.01 -1.39
N SER A 391 19.90 -8.27 -1.00
CA SER A 391 19.69 -9.42 -1.86
C SER A 391 18.44 -10.14 -1.35
N ASP A 392 17.38 -10.19 -2.14
CA ASP A 392 16.28 -11.11 -1.88
C ASP A 392 16.83 -12.54 -2.00
N SER A 393 16.32 -13.53 -1.26
CA SER A 393 16.76 -14.94 -1.47
C SER A 393 16.40 -15.51 -2.87
N GLU A 394 15.77 -14.70 -3.71
CA GLU A 394 15.19 -15.04 -5.02
C GLU A 394 15.43 -13.96 -6.11
N ASP A 395 16.13 -12.85 -5.86
CA ASP A 395 16.31 -11.75 -6.85
C ASP A 395 17.70 -11.07 -6.76
N ASP A 396 18.54 -11.35 -7.76
CA ASP A 396 19.83 -10.76 -8.17
C ASP A 396 20.22 -11.57 -9.46
N GLU A 397 20.33 -11.05 -10.68
CA GLU A 397 20.24 -9.68 -11.22
C GLU A 397 19.61 -9.70 -12.64
N GLU A 398 18.87 -8.66 -13.04
CA GLU A 398 18.69 -8.28 -14.45
C GLU A 398 19.57 -7.06 -14.76
N GLU A 399 20.75 -7.27 -15.33
CA GLU A 399 21.43 -6.24 -16.15
C GLU A 399 21.52 -6.73 -17.61
N GLU A 400 21.04 -5.90 -18.53
CA GLU A 400 20.93 -6.24 -19.95
C GLU A 400 22.31 -6.30 -20.64
N GLN A 401 22.72 -7.48 -21.12
CA GLN A 401 23.69 -7.56 -22.22
C GLN A 401 23.22 -8.55 -23.31
N GLU A 402 23.18 -8.04 -24.54
CA GLU A 402 22.77 -8.73 -25.78
C GLU A 402 23.66 -9.95 -26.10
N PRO A 403 23.15 -10.95 -26.85
CA PRO A 403 23.69 -12.31 -26.82
C PRO A 403 24.88 -12.53 -27.77
N SER A 404 25.99 -13.05 -27.24
CA SER A 404 27.03 -13.70 -28.05
C SER A 404 26.92 -15.23 -27.98
N THR A 405 26.58 -15.84 -29.11
CA THR A 405 26.36 -17.28 -29.29
C THR A 405 27.61 -18.15 -29.08
N THR A 406 27.45 -19.32 -28.44
CA THR A 406 28.17 -20.62 -28.51
C THR A 406 28.26 -21.20 -27.09
N GLY A 407 28.16 -22.51 -26.81
CA GLY A 407 27.85 -23.69 -27.62
C GLY A 407 27.69 -24.90 -26.66
N HIS A 408 27.07 -26.00 -27.12
CA HIS A 408 26.81 -27.20 -26.30
C HIS A 408 28.04 -27.75 -25.54
N ASP A 409 27.83 -28.19 -24.28
CA ASP A 409 28.11 -29.59 -23.94
C ASP A 409 27.08 -30.12 -22.92
N VAL A 410 26.78 -31.43 -23.00
CA VAL A 410 25.76 -32.14 -22.22
C VAL A 410 26.35 -33.49 -21.80
N GLU A 411 27.11 -33.52 -20.70
CA GLU A 411 27.29 -34.71 -19.85
C GLU A 411 28.22 -34.46 -18.65
N LYS A 412 27.69 -34.57 -17.42
CA LYS A 412 28.16 -35.53 -16.38
C LYS A 412 27.47 -35.29 -15.03
N GLY A 413 26.71 -36.28 -14.58
CA GLY A 413 26.24 -36.36 -13.20
C GLY A 413 26.92 -37.48 -12.41
N THR A 414 26.55 -37.55 -11.12
CA THR A 414 26.66 -38.71 -10.18
C THR A 414 27.69 -38.60 -9.05
N ASN A 415 27.22 -38.09 -7.91
CA ASN A 415 27.42 -38.56 -6.52
C ASN A 415 28.47 -39.67 -6.23
N ARG A 416 29.35 -39.45 -5.24
CA ARG A 416 29.21 -39.98 -3.85
C ARG A 416 30.44 -39.77 -2.92
N ILE A 417 30.18 -39.15 -1.76
CA ILE A 417 30.58 -39.50 -0.37
C ILE A 417 31.98 -40.13 -0.10
N VAL A 418 32.79 -39.50 0.79
CA VAL A 418 33.30 -40.00 2.11
C VAL A 418 34.62 -39.29 2.51
N ASN A 419 34.59 -38.68 3.71
CA ASN A 419 35.68 -38.30 4.62
C ASN A 419 37.16 -38.42 4.19
N SER A 420 37.90 -37.31 4.29
CA SER A 420 39.25 -37.26 4.89
C SER A 420 39.57 -35.86 5.44
N ARG A 421 40.44 -35.81 6.46
CA ARG A 421 40.82 -34.61 7.23
C ARG A 421 42.03 -33.88 6.58
N PRO A 422 42.48 -32.71 7.07
CA PRO A 422 42.92 -31.60 6.22
C PRO A 422 44.37 -31.72 5.76
N SER A 423 44.65 -31.28 4.53
CA SER A 423 45.99 -30.87 4.07
C SER A 423 45.92 -30.12 2.73
N SER A 424 46.66 -29.02 2.64
CA SER A 424 47.07 -28.31 1.41
C SER A 424 45.99 -27.99 0.38
N CYS A 425 45.46 -26.77 0.45
CA CYS A 425 44.82 -26.11 -0.69
C CYS A 425 45.86 -25.88 -1.81
N ARG A 426 45.75 -26.63 -2.91
CA ARG A 426 46.41 -26.31 -4.18
C ARG A 426 45.45 -25.54 -5.08
N HIS A 427 46.01 -24.56 -5.78
CA HIS A 427 45.35 -23.77 -6.81
C HIS A 427 44.60 -24.64 -7.83
N VAL A 428 43.39 -24.20 -8.18
CA VAL A 428 42.76 -24.46 -9.47
C VAL A 428 42.21 -23.11 -9.94
N ASP A 429 42.93 -22.47 -10.85
CA ASP A 429 42.50 -21.23 -11.48
C ASP A 429 41.43 -21.53 -12.54
N GLY A 430 40.33 -20.77 -12.56
CA GLY A 430 39.18 -21.11 -13.40
C GLY A 430 37.97 -20.17 -13.29
N ASP A 431 38.19 -18.89 -13.59
CA ASP A 431 37.18 -17.86 -13.91
C ASP A 431 36.35 -17.26 -12.74
N GLY A 432 36.13 -15.93 -12.77
CA GLY A 432 35.33 -15.18 -11.77
C GLY A 432 36.13 -14.32 -10.76
N ASN A 433 36.32 -13.04 -11.08
CA ASN A 433 37.19 -12.04 -10.41
C ASN A 433 36.74 -11.54 -9.00
N HIS A 434 36.29 -12.42 -8.09
CA HIS A 434 35.84 -12.01 -6.75
C HIS A 434 36.97 -12.05 -5.70
N PRO A 435 37.13 -11.01 -4.86
CA PRO A 435 38.13 -11.03 -3.78
C PRO A 435 37.78 -12.12 -2.76
N PRO A 436 38.78 -12.81 -2.15
CA PRO A 436 38.49 -13.92 -1.26
C PRO A 436 37.76 -13.43 0.00
N ILE A 437 36.71 -14.15 0.40
CA ILE A 437 35.90 -13.84 1.59
C ILE A 437 36.22 -14.84 2.70
N SER A 438 36.40 -14.33 3.92
CA SER A 438 36.62 -15.12 5.12
C SER A 438 35.51 -14.88 6.16
N ALA A 439 35.04 -15.94 6.82
CA ALA A 439 34.01 -15.83 7.85
C ALA A 439 34.65 -15.54 9.22
N ILE A 440 34.18 -14.48 9.89
CA ILE A 440 34.59 -14.12 11.26
C ILE A 440 33.53 -14.59 12.27
N ILE A 441 32.26 -14.27 11.99
CA ILE A 441 31.10 -14.69 12.80
C ILE A 441 30.12 -15.39 11.86
N PRO A 442 29.87 -16.71 12.02
CA PRO A 442 28.85 -17.40 11.25
C PRO A 442 27.46 -16.81 11.52
N ILE A 443 26.58 -16.84 10.52
CA ILE A 443 25.22 -16.31 10.64
C ILE A 443 24.44 -17.15 11.66
N TYR A 444 23.99 -16.50 12.72
CA TYR A 444 23.07 -17.07 13.71
C TYR A 444 21.99 -16.07 14.07
N ARG A 445 20.80 -16.57 14.38
CA ARG A 445 19.65 -15.78 14.85
C ARG A 445 19.97 -15.11 16.19
N ARG A 446 19.67 -13.82 16.31
CA ARG A 446 19.90 -12.97 17.48
C ARG A 446 18.61 -12.27 17.88
N ASP A 447 18.24 -12.41 19.16
CA ASP A 447 17.08 -11.75 19.78
C ASP A 447 17.34 -10.25 20.02
N SER A 448 17.79 -9.55 18.98
CA SER A 448 18.13 -8.13 18.95
C SER A 448 16.93 -7.18 19.08
N HIS A 449 15.74 -7.74 19.30
CA HIS A 449 14.52 -7.05 19.71
C HIS A 449 14.35 -7.00 21.24
N GLU A 450 15.17 -7.75 21.99
CA GLU A 450 15.17 -7.75 23.47
C GLU A 450 16.36 -6.95 24.02
N GLU A 451 17.56 -7.12 23.45
CA GLU A 451 18.80 -6.43 23.84
C GLU A 451 19.54 -5.90 22.60
N VAL A 452 20.32 -4.82 22.75
CA VAL A 452 21.22 -4.33 21.68
C VAL A 452 22.39 -5.31 21.57
N PHE A 453 22.64 -5.86 20.39
CA PHE A 453 23.81 -6.69 20.13
C PHE A 453 24.96 -5.80 19.67
N ALA A 454 26.14 -5.98 20.25
CA ALA A 454 27.32 -5.22 19.92
C ALA A 454 28.56 -6.12 19.81
N GLY A 455 29.60 -5.63 19.16
CA GLY A 455 30.85 -6.37 19.04
C GLY A 455 31.97 -5.56 18.42
N SER A 456 33.15 -6.17 18.39
CA SER A 456 34.34 -5.60 17.78
C SER A 456 35.27 -6.65 17.16
N HIS A 457 36.06 -6.23 16.18
CA HIS A 457 37.06 -7.08 15.51
C HIS A 457 38.27 -6.26 15.06
N ILE A 458 39.47 -6.68 15.46
CA ILE A 458 40.75 -6.07 15.03
C ILE A 458 40.95 -6.33 13.54
N TYR A 459 41.37 -5.32 12.78
CA TYR A 459 41.56 -5.44 11.34
C TYR A 459 42.57 -6.55 11.00
N PRO A 460 42.18 -7.58 10.20
CA PRO A 460 43.11 -8.64 9.80
C PRO A 460 44.00 -8.22 8.61
N GLY A 461 43.74 -7.04 8.03
CA GLY A 461 44.42 -6.47 6.88
C GLY A 461 43.53 -5.40 6.22
N LYS A 462 43.86 -4.97 5.00
CA LYS A 462 42.98 -4.10 4.19
C LYS A 462 41.87 -4.91 3.51
N GLY A 463 40.66 -4.36 3.48
CA GLY A 463 39.51 -5.02 2.88
C GLY A 463 38.17 -4.38 3.24
N VAL A 464 37.10 -5.17 3.14
CA VAL A 464 35.72 -4.74 3.42
C VAL A 464 35.05 -5.73 4.36
N TYR A 465 34.55 -5.25 5.50
CA TYR A 465 33.67 -6.03 6.36
C TYR A 465 32.28 -6.14 5.75
N LEU A 466 31.71 -7.35 5.78
CA LEU A 466 30.35 -7.64 5.34
C LEU A 466 29.53 -8.00 6.58
N LEU A 467 28.75 -7.05 7.10
CA LEU A 467 27.77 -7.31 8.14
C LEU A 467 26.50 -7.84 7.45
N LYS A 468 26.22 -9.13 7.60
CA LYS A 468 25.06 -9.77 6.97
C LYS A 468 23.92 -9.91 7.97
N PHE A 469 22.83 -9.19 7.69
CA PHE A 469 21.57 -9.21 8.40
C PHE A 469 20.58 -10.08 7.63
N ASP A 470 20.55 -11.35 8.02
CA ASP A 470 19.82 -12.41 7.34
C ASP A 470 18.38 -12.48 7.87
N ASN A 471 17.42 -12.22 6.98
CA ASN A 471 15.99 -12.40 7.22
C ASN A 471 15.36 -13.43 6.26
N SER A 472 16.19 -14.24 5.58
CA SER A 472 15.79 -15.26 4.61
C SER A 472 14.77 -16.23 5.18
N TYR A 473 14.96 -16.65 6.44
CA TYR A 473 14.08 -17.56 7.18
C TYR A 473 12.70 -16.97 7.51
N SER A 474 12.55 -15.64 7.49
CA SER A 474 11.27 -15.01 7.80
C SER A 474 10.38 -14.97 6.58
N LEU A 475 9.30 -15.74 6.63
CA LEU A 475 8.34 -15.88 5.53
C LEU A 475 7.51 -14.61 5.30
N TRP A 476 7.12 -13.92 6.37
CA TRP A 476 6.08 -12.88 6.34
C TRP A 476 6.42 -11.61 7.13
N ARG A 477 7.58 -11.57 7.78
CA ARG A 477 7.96 -10.53 8.74
C ARG A 477 9.21 -9.82 8.27
N SER A 478 9.05 -8.64 7.67
CA SER A 478 10.14 -7.67 7.56
C SER A 478 10.64 -7.29 8.97
N LYS A 479 11.89 -6.82 9.05
CA LYS A 479 12.52 -6.28 10.26
C LYS A 479 12.86 -4.82 10.01
N THR A 480 12.49 -3.93 10.93
CA THR A 480 13.21 -2.66 11.09
C THR A 480 14.51 -3.00 11.81
N LEU A 481 15.65 -2.70 11.20
CA LEU A 481 16.97 -2.83 11.78
C LEU A 481 17.51 -1.42 12.07
N TYR A 482 17.96 -1.24 13.30
CA TYR A 482 18.73 -0.09 13.76
C TYR A 482 20.17 -0.58 13.89
N TYR A 483 21.13 0.07 13.24
CA TYR A 483 22.53 -0.29 13.31
C TYR A 483 23.42 0.96 13.43
N ARG A 484 24.59 0.78 14.03
CA ARG A 484 25.68 1.75 14.03
C ARG A 484 26.99 1.00 13.79
N VAL A 485 27.86 1.57 12.97
CA VAL A 485 29.22 1.07 12.73
C VAL A 485 30.21 2.22 12.85
N TYR A 486 31.36 1.95 13.45
CA TYR A 486 32.44 2.92 13.61
C TYR A 486 33.78 2.16 13.71
N TYR A 487 34.88 2.89 13.55
CA TYR A 487 36.22 2.36 13.74
C TYR A 487 36.96 3.12 14.83
N THR A 488 37.94 2.48 15.44
CA THR A 488 38.93 3.16 16.30
C THR A 488 40.28 3.19 15.60
N LYS A 489 41.07 4.23 15.89
CA LYS A 489 42.51 4.22 15.63
C LYS A 489 43.22 3.39 16.70
N GLU A 490 44.48 3.03 16.49
CA GLU A 490 45.33 2.61 17.61
C GLU A 490 45.48 3.77 18.62
N PRO A 491 45.57 3.46 19.93
CA PRO A 491 45.68 4.46 21.00
C PRO A 491 47.02 5.19 21.03
#